data_AF-A0A1F4VKQ2-F1
#
_entry.id   AF-A0A1F4VKQ2-F1
#
_cell.length_a   1.000
_cell.length_b   1.000
_cell.length_c   1.000
_cell.angle_alpha   90.00
_cell.angle_beta   90.00
_cell.angle_gamma   90.00
#
_symmetry.space_group_name_H-M   'P 1'
#
loop_
_entity.id
_entity.type
_entity.pdbx_description
1 polymer ?
#
loop_
_entity_poly.entity_id
_entity_poly.type
_entity_poly.pdbx_seq_one_letter_code
_entity_poly.pdbx_strand_id
1 'polypeptide(L)'
;MIKKLLVLTLIFALAGVALYVGAGRATANEGAVVIKDDGCLLFDGDGDLVQADSNVRVETKSNKDNALTSCKASDVDPSTQGAVIFNYENTGLPCFTTAGFTNDWQNVVTPSGQSSLSCHYKN
;
A
#
# COMPACT_ATOMS: atom_id res chain seq x y z
N MET A 1 -36.81 30.27 -46.91
CA MET A 1 -36.78 29.24 -45.84
C MET A 1 -35.36 28.77 -45.48
N ILE A 2 -34.44 28.64 -46.44
CA ILE A 2 -33.03 28.20 -46.24
C ILE A 2 -32.22 29.06 -45.24
N LYS A 3 -32.44 30.39 -45.21
CA LYS A 3 -31.73 31.30 -44.27
C LYS A 3 -32.05 31.06 -42.79
N LYS A 4 -33.27 30.60 -42.45
CA LYS A 4 -33.66 30.31 -41.05
C LYS A 4 -33.08 28.98 -40.56
N LEU A 5 -32.85 28.04 -41.47
CA LEU A 5 -32.28 26.72 -41.18
C LEU A 5 -30.77 26.82 -40.87
N LEU A 6 -30.05 27.69 -41.60
CA LEU A 6 -28.62 27.97 -41.40
C LEU A 6 -28.29 28.68 -40.07
N VAL A 7 -29.21 29.52 -39.58
CA VAL A 7 -29.06 30.22 -38.29
C VAL A 7 -29.29 29.26 -37.12
N LEU A 8 -30.24 28.32 -37.26
CA LEU A 8 -30.51 27.32 -36.22
C LEU A 8 -29.36 26.32 -36.04
N THR A 9 -28.73 25.88 -37.13
CA THR A 9 -27.56 24.98 -37.07
C THR A 9 -26.33 25.64 -36.48
N LEU A 10 -26.12 26.95 -36.71
CA LEU A 10 -25.02 27.69 -36.07
C LEU A 10 -25.17 27.79 -34.54
N ILE A 11 -26.40 27.98 -34.06
CA ILE A 11 -26.68 28.10 -32.62
C ILE A 11 -26.47 26.75 -31.90
N PHE A 12 -26.88 25.63 -32.52
CA PHE A 12 -26.63 24.29 -31.98
C PHE A 12 -25.13 23.92 -31.98
N ALA A 13 -24.36 24.38 -32.98
CA ALA A 13 -22.91 24.15 -33.02
C ALA A 13 -22.15 24.93 -31.92
N LEU A 14 -22.60 26.13 -31.54
CA LEU A 14 -22.01 26.93 -30.47
C LEU A 14 -22.37 26.43 -29.06
N ALA A 15 -23.59 25.89 -28.87
CA ALA A 15 -24.02 25.31 -27.59
C ALA A 15 -23.30 23.98 -27.26
N GLY A 16 -22.88 23.22 -28.29
CA GLY A 16 -22.17 21.94 -28.10
C GLY A 16 -20.74 22.07 -27.58
N VAL A 17 -20.06 23.20 -27.82
CA VAL A 17 -18.66 23.41 -27.42
C VAL A 17 -18.52 23.76 -25.94
N ALA A 18 -19.54 24.40 -25.34
CA ALA A 18 -19.49 24.82 -23.94
C ALA A 18 -19.56 23.65 -22.93
N LEU A 19 -20.07 22.48 -23.35
CA LEU A 19 -20.23 21.31 -22.46
C LEU A 19 -18.96 20.47 -22.29
N TYR A 20 -17.89 20.73 -23.04
CA TYR A 20 -16.64 19.95 -22.98
C TYR A 20 -15.59 20.50 -22.02
N VAL A 21 -15.73 21.74 -21.53
CA VAL A 21 -14.70 22.37 -20.66
C VAL A 21 -14.86 21.96 -19.18
N GLY A 22 -15.95 21.25 -18.85
CA GLY A 22 -16.27 20.81 -17.48
C GLY A 22 -15.72 19.44 -17.10
N ALA A 23 -14.83 18.83 -17.89
CA ALA A 23 -14.10 17.65 -17.43
C ALA A 23 -13.20 18.08 -16.26
N GLY A 24 -13.72 17.98 -15.05
CA GLY A 24 -13.02 18.28 -13.82
C GLY A 24 -11.66 17.59 -13.86
N ARG A 25 -10.60 18.38 -13.88
CA ARG A 25 -9.26 17.83 -13.72
C ARG A 25 -9.24 17.19 -12.33
N ALA A 26 -9.17 15.86 -12.28
CA ALA A 26 -8.86 15.19 -11.03
C ALA A 26 -7.54 15.79 -10.54
N THR A 27 -7.60 16.52 -9.43
CA THR A 27 -6.40 17.03 -8.78
C THR A 27 -5.68 15.82 -8.20
N ALA A 28 -4.51 15.48 -8.73
CA ALA A 28 -3.66 14.48 -8.11
C ALA A 28 -3.30 14.97 -6.71
N ASN A 29 -3.90 14.36 -5.69
CA ASN A 29 -3.52 14.63 -4.31
C ASN A 29 -2.16 13.97 -4.08
N GLU A 30 -1.23 14.63 -3.40
CA GLU A 30 0.02 14.00 -2.91
C GLU A 30 -0.27 13.03 -1.74
N GLY A 31 -1.38 12.31 -1.82
CA GLY A 31 -1.88 11.42 -0.80
C GLY A 31 -1.16 10.08 -0.81
N ALA A 32 -1.18 9.42 0.33
CA ALA A 32 -0.70 8.06 0.44
C ALA A 32 -1.61 7.09 -0.35
N VAL A 33 -1.01 6.14 -1.06
CA VAL A 33 -1.70 5.00 -1.66
C VAL A 33 -1.74 3.89 -0.62
N VAL A 34 -2.92 3.36 -0.32
CA VAL A 34 -3.10 2.25 0.61
C VAL A 34 -3.49 1.01 -0.18
N ILE A 35 -2.64 -0.01 -0.12
CA ILE A 35 -2.80 -1.30 -0.78
C ILE A 35 -3.06 -2.34 0.30
N LYS A 36 -4.12 -3.12 0.16
CA LYS A 36 -4.46 -4.25 1.03
C LYS A 36 -4.30 -5.54 0.26
N ASP A 37 -4.20 -6.66 0.98
CA ASP A 37 -4.21 -8.02 0.39
C ASP A 37 -3.01 -8.32 -0.52
N ASP A 38 -1.90 -7.62 -0.29
CA ASP A 38 -0.63 -7.74 -1.01
C ASP A 38 0.16 -9.03 -0.68
N GLY A 39 -0.23 -9.73 0.39
CA GLY A 39 0.45 -10.92 0.89
C GLY A 39 1.84 -10.64 1.48
N CYS A 40 2.17 -11.30 2.58
CA CYS A 40 3.51 -11.26 3.16
C CYS A 40 3.72 -12.44 4.10
N LEU A 41 4.99 -12.82 4.24
CA LEU A 41 5.44 -13.80 5.21
C LEU A 41 6.04 -13.08 6.41
N LEU A 42 5.85 -13.64 7.59
CA LEU A 42 6.38 -13.14 8.86
C LEU A 42 6.74 -14.34 9.75
N PHE A 43 7.60 -14.13 10.74
CA PHE A 43 8.07 -15.16 11.66
C PHE A 43 7.04 -15.48 12.74
N ASP A 44 6.98 -16.76 13.13
CA ASP A 44 6.41 -17.20 14.40
C ASP A 44 7.46 -17.20 15.53
N GLY A 45 7.09 -17.68 16.70
CA GLY A 45 7.92 -17.66 17.90
C GLY A 45 9.09 -18.64 17.89
N ASP A 46 9.08 -19.61 16.99
CA ASP A 46 10.13 -20.60 16.79
C ASP A 46 11.09 -20.21 15.64
N GLY A 47 10.73 -19.17 14.88
CA GLY A 47 11.52 -18.63 13.79
C GLY A 47 11.17 -19.22 12.42
N ASP A 48 10.03 -19.89 12.31
CA ASP A 48 9.49 -20.37 11.04
C ASP A 48 8.68 -19.26 10.35
N LEU A 49 8.63 -19.29 9.01
CA LEU A 49 7.87 -18.33 8.21
C LEU A 49 6.43 -18.79 8.06
N VAL A 50 5.50 -17.91 8.43
CA VAL A 50 4.06 -18.11 8.31
C VAL A 50 3.42 -17.04 7.44
N GLN A 51 2.29 -17.39 6.82
CA GLN A 51 1.50 -16.47 6.01
C GLN A 51 0.74 -15.50 6.91
N ALA A 52 0.77 -14.22 6.59
CA ALA A 52 -0.03 -13.21 7.29
C ALA A 52 -1.54 -13.41 7.10
N ASP A 53 -2.33 -13.21 8.16
CA ASP A 53 -3.79 -13.12 8.10
C ASP A 53 -4.27 -11.83 7.43
N SER A 54 -3.49 -10.76 7.61
CA SER A 54 -3.80 -9.45 7.05
C SER A 54 -2.53 -8.64 6.80
N ASN A 55 -2.60 -7.78 5.81
CA ASN A 55 -1.53 -6.87 5.50
C ASN A 55 -2.03 -5.54 4.92
N VAL A 56 -1.25 -4.49 5.16
CA VAL A 56 -1.48 -3.15 4.63
C VAL A 56 -0.14 -2.60 4.18
N ARG A 57 -0.07 -2.19 2.92
CA ARG A 57 1.01 -1.37 2.40
C ARG A 57 0.54 0.07 2.23
N VAL A 58 1.37 1.01 2.67
CA VAL A 58 1.15 2.44 2.52
C VAL A 58 2.33 3.00 1.75
N GLU A 59 2.08 3.49 0.53
CA GLU A 59 3.08 4.16 -0.29
C GLU A 59 2.85 5.67 -0.24
N THR A 60 3.92 6.44 -0.04
CA THR A 60 3.84 7.90 -0.02
C THR A 60 4.77 8.49 -1.06
N LYS A 61 4.43 9.66 -1.58
CA LYS A 61 5.31 10.43 -2.47
C LYS A 61 6.37 11.15 -1.63
N SER A 62 7.17 10.39 -0.91
CA SER A 62 8.32 10.85 -0.12
C SER A 62 9.61 10.47 -0.84
N ASN A 63 10.70 11.13 -0.48
CA ASN A 63 12.07 10.82 -0.88
C ASN A 63 12.90 10.26 0.28
N LYS A 64 12.26 9.96 1.42
CA LYS A 64 12.94 9.50 2.65
C LYS A 64 12.38 8.19 3.21
N ASP A 65 11.09 7.91 3.00
CA ASP A 65 10.40 6.67 3.39
C ASP A 65 9.18 6.51 2.48
N ASN A 66 9.34 5.71 1.43
CA ASN A 66 8.48 5.80 0.25
C ASN A 66 7.40 4.72 0.28
N ALA A 67 7.62 3.66 1.07
CA ALA A 67 6.60 2.68 1.41
C ALA A 67 6.81 2.09 2.81
N LEU A 68 5.70 1.75 3.47
CA LEU A 68 5.63 0.93 4.67
C LEU A 68 4.72 -0.26 4.38
N THR A 69 5.21 -1.48 4.62
CA THR A 69 4.37 -2.68 4.62
C THR A 69 4.23 -3.18 6.04
N SER A 70 3.00 -3.36 6.50
CA SER A 70 2.67 -3.95 7.80
C SER A 70 1.86 -5.23 7.61
N CYS A 71 2.24 -6.27 8.36
CA CYS A 71 1.66 -7.60 8.28
C CYS A 71 1.35 -8.12 9.67
N LYS A 72 0.29 -8.91 9.79
CA LYS A 72 -0.14 -9.49 11.06
C LYS A 72 -0.60 -10.93 10.87
N ALA A 73 -0.23 -11.77 11.82
CA ALA A 73 -0.84 -13.08 12.01
C ALA A 73 -1.22 -13.27 13.49
N SER A 74 -2.27 -14.04 13.70
CA SER A 74 -2.75 -14.53 14.98
C SER A 74 -2.62 -16.04 15.05
N ASP A 75 -2.66 -16.59 16.27
CA ASP A 75 -2.57 -18.02 16.52
C ASP A 75 -1.33 -18.69 15.92
N VAL A 76 -0.19 -17.96 15.84
CA VAL A 76 1.10 -18.53 15.46
C VAL A 76 1.75 -19.23 16.65
N ASP A 77 2.68 -20.16 16.39
CA ASP A 77 3.39 -20.84 17.46
C ASP A 77 4.15 -19.81 18.33
N PRO A 78 3.89 -19.77 19.65
CA PRO A 78 4.50 -18.80 20.55
C PRO A 78 5.91 -19.25 20.96
N SER A 79 6.79 -18.30 21.25
CA SER A 79 8.09 -18.66 21.82
C SER A 79 7.97 -19.05 23.28
N THR A 80 8.70 -20.10 23.67
CA THR A 80 8.82 -20.52 25.08
C THR A 80 9.61 -19.52 25.95
N GLN A 81 10.29 -18.54 25.34
CA GLN A 81 11.20 -17.61 26.03
C GLN A 81 10.58 -16.21 26.28
N GLY A 82 9.32 -16.00 25.90
CA GLY A 82 8.64 -14.72 26.01
C GLY A 82 8.45 -14.03 24.65
N ALA A 83 8.39 -12.70 24.62
CA ALA A 83 8.28 -11.98 23.37
C ALA A 83 9.61 -12.06 22.60
N VAL A 84 9.53 -12.37 21.30
CA VAL A 84 10.69 -12.46 20.42
C VAL A 84 10.63 -11.36 19.36
N ILE A 85 11.79 -10.81 19.04
CA ILE A 85 11.95 -9.79 18.02
C ILE A 85 12.91 -10.33 16.96
N PHE A 86 12.47 -10.41 15.72
CA PHE A 86 13.32 -10.67 14.56
C PHE A 86 13.55 -9.39 13.79
N ASN A 87 14.77 -9.19 13.30
CA ASN A 87 15.16 -8.08 12.46
C ASN A 87 16.39 -8.48 11.62
N TYR A 88 16.87 -7.57 10.77
CA TYR A 88 18.06 -7.84 9.96
C TYR A 88 19.31 -8.11 10.82
N GLU A 89 19.48 -7.43 11.96
CA GLU A 89 20.67 -7.55 12.80
C GLU A 89 20.84 -8.96 13.39
N ASN A 90 19.74 -9.64 13.72
CA ASN A 90 19.79 -10.97 14.33
C ASN A 90 19.49 -12.14 13.39
N THR A 91 18.85 -11.91 12.24
CA THR A 91 18.59 -12.96 11.23
C THR A 91 19.53 -12.91 10.02
N GLY A 92 20.05 -11.73 9.68
CA GLY A 92 20.72 -11.48 8.39
C GLY A 92 19.78 -11.55 7.18
N LEU A 93 18.46 -11.66 7.39
CA LEU A 93 17.47 -11.78 6.33
C LEU A 93 16.85 -10.41 6.02
N PRO A 94 16.76 -10.00 4.75
CA PRO A 94 16.01 -8.80 4.38
C PRO A 94 14.51 -9.09 4.46
N CYS A 95 13.71 -8.06 4.74
CA CYS A 95 12.28 -8.14 4.49
C CYS A 95 12.02 -8.07 2.97
N PHE A 96 11.33 -9.08 2.45
CA PHE A 96 10.92 -9.17 1.06
C PHE A 96 9.39 -9.13 0.96
N THR A 97 8.87 -8.11 0.28
CA THR A 97 7.45 -8.03 -0.08
C THR A 97 7.34 -7.63 -1.54
N THR A 98 6.12 -7.49 -2.05
CA THR A 98 5.87 -6.95 -3.40
C THR A 98 6.35 -5.50 -3.58
N ALA A 99 6.64 -4.77 -2.49
CA ALA A 99 7.29 -3.45 -2.53
C ALA A 99 8.80 -3.51 -2.79
N GLY A 100 9.42 -4.70 -2.68
CA GLY A 100 10.86 -4.91 -2.86
C GLY A 100 11.55 -5.45 -1.62
N PHE A 101 12.83 -5.12 -1.48
CA PHE A 101 13.70 -5.57 -0.38
C PHE A 101 14.08 -4.42 0.54
N THR A 102 14.11 -4.66 1.86
CA THR A 102 14.66 -3.72 2.84
C THR A 102 15.33 -4.45 4.01
N ASN A 103 16.38 -3.85 4.56
CA ASN A 103 17.00 -4.29 5.81
C ASN A 103 16.41 -3.56 7.03
N ASP A 104 15.58 -2.54 6.79
CA ASP A 104 14.90 -1.76 7.83
C ASP A 104 13.53 -2.37 8.12
N TRP A 105 13.52 -3.37 9.00
CA TRP A 105 12.31 -4.10 9.36
C TRP A 105 12.38 -4.67 10.77
N GLN A 106 11.20 -4.95 11.33
CA GLN A 106 11.05 -5.63 12.60
C GLN A 106 9.82 -6.54 12.59
N ASN A 107 9.99 -7.76 13.05
CA ASN A 107 8.91 -8.67 13.40
C ASN A 107 8.88 -8.86 14.91
N VAL A 108 7.73 -8.67 15.53
CA VAL A 108 7.51 -8.94 16.95
C VAL A 108 6.53 -10.10 17.09
N VAL A 109 6.90 -11.11 17.88
CA VAL A 109 6.03 -12.23 18.25
C VAL A 109 5.79 -12.16 19.76
N THR A 110 4.52 -12.11 20.14
CA THR A 110 4.11 -12.07 21.55
C THR A 110 3.99 -13.48 22.14
N PRO A 111 4.05 -13.65 23.47
CA PRO A 111 3.82 -14.94 24.12
C PRO A 111 2.44 -15.54 23.87
N SER A 112 1.48 -14.74 23.41
CA SER A 112 0.11 -15.17 23.12
C SER A 112 -0.09 -15.62 21.67
N GLY A 113 0.98 -15.75 20.88
CA GLY A 113 0.87 -16.17 19.46
C GLY A 113 0.39 -15.07 18.51
N GLN A 114 0.51 -13.79 18.90
CA GLN A 114 0.32 -12.68 17.96
C GLN A 114 1.66 -12.28 17.35
N SER A 115 1.73 -12.21 16.02
CA SER A 115 2.91 -11.79 15.30
C SER A 115 2.62 -10.58 14.41
N SER A 116 3.54 -9.60 14.41
CA SER A 116 3.43 -8.39 13.60
C SER A 116 4.76 -8.02 12.97
N LEU A 117 4.76 -7.83 11.66
CA LEU A 117 5.91 -7.40 10.87
C LEU A 117 5.68 -5.99 10.32
N SER A 118 6.71 -5.15 10.38
CA SER A 118 6.78 -3.83 9.74
C SER A 118 8.05 -3.72 8.92
N CYS A 119 7.92 -3.37 7.64
CA CYS A 119 9.03 -3.20 6.70
C CYS A 119 9.02 -1.80 6.11
N HIS A 120 10.14 -1.09 6.22
CA HIS A 120 10.31 0.29 5.80
C HIS A 120 11.17 0.36 4.53
N TYR A 121 10.62 0.90 3.45
CA TYR A 121 11.28 0.98 2.16
C TYR A 121 11.73 2.40 1.85
N LYS A 122 13.01 2.54 1.52
CA LYS A 122 13.62 3.77 1.02
C LYS A 122 13.94 3.52 -0.46
N ASN A 123 13.35 4.28 -1.38
CA ASN A 123 13.84 4.32 -2.77
C ASN A 123 15.11 5.18 -2.83
#